data_AF-A0A0L6WEL0-F1
#
_entry.id   AF-A0A0L6WEL0-F1
#
_cell.length_a   1.000
_cell.length_b   1.000
_cell.length_c   1.000
_cell.angle_alpha   90.00
_cell.angle_beta   90.00
_cell.angle_gamma   90.00
#
_symmetry.space_group_name_H-M   'P 1'
#
loop_
_entity.id
_entity.type
_entity.pdbx_description
1 polymer ?
#
loop_
_entity_poly.entity_id
_entity_poly.type
_entity_poly.pdbx_seq_one_letter_code
_entity_poly.pdbx_strand_id
1 'polypeptide(L)'
;MPHSATGVSPFYANKGYNPQLTLSLKDIPSHATHKVAEDLQSLHQFLRDKINTANQAYSKHADARRDPTSDWPPSTLVWLN
;
A
#
# COMPACT_ATOMS: atom_id res chain seq x y z
N MET A 1 7.61 -4.66 -0.21
CA MET A 1 8.33 -5.74 -0.88
C MET A 1 8.71 -5.29 -2.28
N PRO A 2 9.94 -5.54 -2.75
CA PRO A 2 10.36 -5.24 -4.11
C PRO A 2 9.64 -6.15 -5.12
N HIS A 3 9.43 -5.65 -6.34
CA HIS A 3 8.83 -6.45 -7.41
C HIS A 3 9.86 -7.44 -7.96
N SER A 4 9.46 -8.69 -8.20
CA SER A 4 10.35 -9.80 -8.57
C SER A 4 11.13 -9.57 -9.88
N ALA A 5 10.54 -8.88 -10.85
CA ALA A 5 11.21 -8.59 -12.13
C ALA A 5 12.18 -7.40 -12.09
N THR A 6 11.97 -6.43 -11.19
CA THR A 6 12.73 -5.16 -11.19
C THR A 6 13.58 -4.97 -9.94
N GLY A 7 13.39 -5.79 -8.91
CA GLY A 7 14.10 -5.72 -7.64
C GLY A 7 13.81 -4.46 -6.81
N VAL A 8 12.93 -3.58 -7.29
CA VAL A 8 12.60 -2.29 -6.66
C VAL A 8 11.12 -2.20 -6.34
N SER A 9 10.77 -1.34 -5.39
CA SER A 9 9.35 -1.08 -5.08
C SER A 9 8.70 -0.32 -6.24
N PRO A 10 7.38 -0.47 -6.46
CA PRO A 10 6.64 0.33 -7.44
C PRO A 10 6.78 1.84 -7.24
N PHE A 11 6.90 2.31 -5.99
CA PHE A 11 7.16 3.74 -5.71
C PHE A 11 8.54 4.16 -6.20
N TYR A 12 9.56 3.36 -5.93
CA TYR A 12 10.93 3.65 -6.36
C TYR A 12 11.05 3.61 -7.88
N ALA A 13 10.42 2.62 -8.54
CA ALA A 13 10.40 2.53 -9.99
C ALA A 13 9.80 3.77 -10.67
N ASN A 14 8.73 4.35 -10.10
CA ASN A 14 8.04 5.48 -10.69
C ASN A 14 8.56 6.85 -10.23
N LYS A 15 9.12 6.96 -9.02
CA LYS A 15 9.46 8.25 -8.39
C LYS A 15 10.93 8.37 -7.98
N GLY A 16 11.70 7.29 -8.04
CA GLY A 16 13.12 7.28 -7.65
C GLY A 16 13.36 7.27 -6.13
N TYR A 17 12.31 7.19 -5.31
CA TYR A 17 12.45 7.07 -3.86
C TYR A 17 11.28 6.27 -3.24
N ASN A 18 11.52 5.74 -2.04
CA ASN A 18 10.49 5.10 -1.23
C ASN A 18 10.08 6.06 -0.11
N PRO A 19 8.85 6.59 -0.09
CA PRO A 19 8.41 7.48 0.97
C PRO A 19 8.41 6.75 2.32
N GLN A 20 8.94 7.40 3.36
CA GLN A 20 8.70 6.95 4.73
C GLN A 20 7.25 7.29 5.08
N LEU A 21 6.42 6.27 5.23
CA LEU A 21 4.99 6.41 5.51
C LEU A 21 4.67 6.61 7.00
N THR A 22 5.67 6.49 7.86
CA THR A 22 5.54 6.69 9.31
C THR A 22 6.14 8.02 9.70
N LEU A 23 5.28 8.98 10.04
CA LEU A 23 5.66 10.24 10.66
C LEU A 23 5.58 10.07 12.17
N SER A 24 6.71 10.19 12.87
CA SER A 24 6.75 10.19 14.34
C SER A 24 6.78 11.63 14.85
N LEU A 25 5.79 12.01 15.65
CA LEU A 25 5.71 13.33 16.29
C LEU A 25 6.60 13.46 17.53
N LYS A 26 7.22 12.37 17.99
CA LYS A 26 7.94 12.33 19.28
C LYS A 26 9.25 13.14 19.29
N ASP A 27 9.81 13.46 18.12
CA ASP A 27 11.15 14.04 17.99
C ASP A 27 11.13 15.52 17.54
N ILE A 28 9.98 16.21 17.61
CA ILE A 28 9.81 17.56 17.09
C ILE A 28 9.97 18.59 18.23
N PRO A 29 11.07 19.39 18.30
CA PRO A 29 11.39 20.17 19.51
C PRO A 29 10.59 21.48 19.69
N SER A 30 9.73 21.86 18.75
CA SER A 30 9.08 23.18 18.73
C SER A 30 7.56 23.09 18.62
N HIS A 31 6.86 23.87 19.45
CA HIS A 31 5.39 23.90 19.54
C HIS A 31 4.70 24.30 18.22
N ALA A 32 5.30 25.23 17.46
CA ALA A 32 4.79 25.59 16.14
C ALA A 32 4.93 24.44 15.13
N THR A 33 5.98 23.65 15.26
CA THR A 33 6.28 22.50 14.41
C THR A 33 5.40 21.29 14.76
N HIS A 34 4.97 21.18 16.03
CA HIS A 34 3.98 20.19 16.48
C HIS A 34 2.65 20.33 15.76
N LYS A 35 2.10 21.54 15.67
CA LYS A 35 0.80 21.76 15.00
C LYS A 35 0.84 21.39 13.52
N VAL A 36 1.90 21.79 12.82
CA VAL A 36 2.12 21.41 11.41
C VAL A 36 2.21 19.90 11.25
N ALA A 37 2.86 19.23 12.21
CA ALA A 37 3.04 17.80 12.15
C ALA A 37 1.76 17.02 12.53
N GLU A 38 0.93 17.54 13.43
CA GLU A 38 -0.44 17.04 13.70
C GLU A 38 -1.35 17.17 12.46
N ASP A 39 -1.31 18.32 11.79
CA ASP A 39 -2.02 18.54 10.53
C ASP A 39 -1.55 17.55 9.46
N LEU A 40 -0.24 17.33 9.35
CA LEU A 40 0.35 16.37 8.41
C LEU A 40 -0.04 14.93 8.74
N GLN A 41 -0.08 14.55 10.02
CA GLN A 41 -0.52 13.23 10.45
C GLN A 41 -2.00 13.00 10.11
N SER A 42 -2.84 14.01 10.35
CA SER A 42 -4.27 13.98 10.03
C SER A 42 -4.50 13.85 8.53
N LEU A 43 -3.78 14.64 7.72
CA LEU A 43 -3.80 14.55 6.27
C LEU A 43 -3.33 13.17 5.78
N HIS A 44 -2.27 12.64 6.38
CA HIS A 44 -1.76 11.31 6.04
C HIS A 44 -2.81 10.23 6.30
N GLN A 45 -3.45 10.27 7.46
CA GLN A 45 -4.51 9.32 7.82
C GLN A 45 -5.69 9.41 6.85
N PHE A 46 -6.15 10.62 6.54
CA PHE A 46 -7.21 10.85 5.57
C PHE A 46 -6.89 10.25 4.19
N LEU A 47 -5.66 10.46 3.69
CA LEU A 47 -5.22 9.91 2.40
C LEU A 47 -5.17 8.38 2.42
N ARG A 48 -4.70 7.77 3.52
CA ARG A 48 -4.70 6.31 3.68
C ARG A 48 -6.11 5.74 3.60
N ASP A 49 -7.07 6.38 4.28
CA ASP A 49 -8.46 5.92 4.30
C ASP A 49 -9.11 6.03 2.92
N LYS A 50 -8.81 7.09 2.17
CA LYS A 50 -9.26 7.25 0.77
C LYS A 50 -8.67 6.17 -0.14
N ILE A 51 -7.38 5.87 -0.03
CA ILE A 51 -6.74 4.80 -0.80
C ILE A 51 -7.36 3.44 -0.47
N ASN A 52 -7.56 3.14 0.82
CA ASN A 52 -8.21 1.90 1.25
C ASN A 52 -9.63 1.78 0.69
N THR A 53 -10.41 2.85 0.75
CA THR A 53 -11.77 2.89 0.20
C THR A 53 -11.77 2.63 -1.31
N ALA A 54 -10.87 3.29 -2.06
CA ALA A 54 -10.73 3.07 -3.49
C ALA A 54 -10.32 1.61 -3.80
N ASN A 55 -9.36 1.06 -3.07
CA ASN A 55 -8.93 -0.33 -3.24
C ASN A 55 -10.07 -1.32 -2.98
N GLN A 56 -10.90 -1.09 -1.96
CA GLN A 56 -12.08 -1.92 -1.67
C GLN A 56 -13.15 -1.82 -2.78
N ALA A 57 -13.37 -0.62 -3.33
CA ALA A 57 -14.28 -0.44 -4.45
C ALA A 57 -13.80 -1.19 -5.70
N TYR A 58 -12.50 -1.13 -5.99
CA TYR A 58 -11.90 -1.86 -7.10
C TYR A 58 -11.85 -3.38 -6.88
N SER A 59 -11.64 -3.84 -5.64
CA SER A 59 -11.52 -5.28 -5.35
C SER A 59 -12.80 -6.02 -5.73
N LYS A 60 -13.99 -5.45 -5.45
CA LYS A 60 -15.27 -6.06 -5.84
C LYS A 60 -15.35 -6.41 -7.33
N HIS A 61 -14.88 -5.51 -8.20
CA HIS A 61 -14.91 -5.72 -9.66
C HIS A 61 -13.75 -6.58 -10.17
N ALA A 62 -12.59 -6.52 -9.50
CA ALA A 62 -11.46 -7.38 -9.81
C ALA A 62 -11.75 -8.83 -9.43
N ASP A 63 -12.28 -9.05 -8.23
CA ASP A 63 -12.56 -10.37 -7.67
C ASP A 63 -13.75 -11.03 -8.37
N ALA A 64 -14.77 -10.27 -8.78
CA ALA A 64 -15.87 -10.80 -9.61
C ALA A 64 -15.42 -11.38 -10.96
N ARG A 65 -14.24 -10.99 -11.45
CA ARG A 65 -13.67 -11.49 -12.72
C ARG A 65 -12.57 -12.53 -12.51
N ARG A 66 -12.21 -12.84 -11.26
CA ARG A 66 -11.23 -13.86 -10.94
C ARG A 66 -11.96 -15.14 -10.60
N ASP A 67 -11.53 -16.24 -11.19
CA ASP A 67 -11.92 -17.54 -10.67
C ASP A 67 -11.34 -17.69 -9.26
N PRO A 68 -12.12 -18.27 -8.32
CA PRO A 68 -11.63 -18.53 -6.98
C PRO A 68 -10.35 -19.35 -7.05
N THR A 69 -9.37 -18.96 -6.24
CA THR A 69 -8.13 -19.74 -6.12
C THR A 69 -8.51 -21.11 -5.56
N SER A 70 -8.35 -22.14 -6.36
CA SER A 70 -8.58 -23.51 -5.92
C SER A 70 -7.52 -23.91 -4.90
N ASP A 71 -7.94 -24.60 -3.84
CA ASP A 71 -7.09 -25.02 -2.73
C ASP A 71 -6.34 -26.30 -3.09
N TRP A 72 -5.39 -26.17 -4.03
CA TRP A 72 -4.59 -27.30 -4.48
C TRP A 72 -3.51 -27.64 -3.45
N PRO A 73 -3.45 -28.89 -2.95
CA PRO A 73 -2.35 -29.30 -2.09
C PRO A 73 -1.02 -29.31 -2.87
N PRO A 74 0.12 -29.19 -2.16
CA PRO A 74 1.44 -29.31 -2.78
C PRO A 74 1.54 -30.63 -3.58
N SER A 75 2.10 -30.57 -4.78
CA SER A 75 2.24 -31.69 -5.75
C SER A 75 1.02 -31.99 -6.63
N THR A 76 0.01 -31.11 -6.67
CA THR A 76 -1.08 -31.23 -7.63
C THR A 76 -0.65 -30.82 -9.05
N LEU A 77 -0.85 -31.70 -10.02
CA LEU A 77 -0.67 -31.38 -11.44
C LEU A 77 -1.90 -30.62 -11.95
N VAL A 78 -1.69 -29.40 -12.42
CA VAL A 78 -2.74 -28.55 -13.01
C VAL A 78 -2.32 -28.14 -14.42
N TRP A 79 -3.30 -28.07 -15.31
CA TRP A 79 -3.10 -27.55 -16.65
C TRP A 79 -3.19 -26.02 -16.62
N LEU A 80 -2.21 -25.35 -17.24
CA LEU A 80 -2.24 -23.90 -17.45
C LEU A 80 -2.97 -23.63 -18.77
N ASN A 81 -3.99 -22.78 -18.72
CA ASN A 81 -4.70 -22.25 -19.89
C ASN A 81 -4.28 -20.81 -20.11
#